data_AF-A0AAV6Z0Q4-F1
#
_entry.id   AF-A0AAV6Z0Q4-F1
#
_cell.length_a   1.000
_cell.length_b   1.000
_cell.length_c   1.000
_cell.angle_alpha   90.00
_cell.angle_beta   90.00
_cell.angle_gamma   90.00
#
_symmetry.space_group_name_H-M   'P 1'
#
loop_
_entity.id
_entity.type
_entity.pdbx_description
1 polymer ?
#
loop_
_entity_poly.entity_id
_entity_poly.type
_entity_poly.pdbx_seq_one_letter_code
_entity_poly.pdbx_strand_id
1 'polypeptide(L)'
;MTMNWALPSNHKLTQGVKDFSVPLGLESTVQVDLVVVGSVAVSEKGWRIGKGEGFADMEYAMMVAMGAVTEQTIVVTVVHDCQVLDIPEDLLDEHDLTVDYILTPTRVIKTNCTRPKPQGIIWSKINQEMMSKIPILRRLQEMERKAGKDVTLGSKENPTLRSRTCKSMSQAHTNRTLPITDNLENHKDITTVYIGNIPPAIRVSELKNILREQGASPVHLTWQGAQHRAFLEYSDPCQAQLVLLSLEGLSLGGQVIRVELAKTQRRRVHQAYGDKQLTSETPLQRGPQATN
;
A
#
# COMPACT_ATOMS: atom_id res chain seq x y z
N MET A 1 -11.92 -10.77 -14.03
CA MET A 1 -11.98 -9.84 -12.88
C MET A 1 -12.42 -8.49 -13.41
N THR A 2 -13.43 -7.91 -12.77
CA THR A 2 -14.16 -6.71 -13.18
C THR A 2 -13.86 -5.56 -12.21
N MET A 3 -13.85 -4.31 -12.68
CA MET A 3 -13.97 -3.16 -11.79
C MET A 3 -15.47 -2.99 -11.45
N ASN A 4 -15.79 -2.87 -10.16
CA ASN A 4 -17.18 -2.77 -9.70
C ASN A 4 -17.49 -1.30 -9.32
N TRP A 5 -18.59 -0.75 -9.82
CA TRP A 5 -18.91 0.69 -9.80
C TRP A 5 -20.30 0.99 -9.20
N ALA A 6 -20.42 1.47 -7.95
CA ALA A 6 -21.74 1.76 -7.36
C ALA A 6 -22.34 3.08 -7.85
N LEU A 7 -23.66 3.12 -8.02
CA LEU A 7 -24.44 4.35 -7.94
C LEU A 7 -24.74 4.70 -6.47
N PRO A 8 -24.73 5.99 -6.07
CA PRO A 8 -24.76 6.37 -4.67
C PRO A 8 -26.17 6.23 -4.06
N SER A 9 -26.34 5.24 -3.19
CA SER A 9 -27.42 5.23 -2.19
C SER A 9 -26.97 4.54 -0.89
N ASN A 10 -26.91 5.33 0.18
CA ASN A 10 -26.94 5.06 1.63
C ASN A 10 -26.56 3.69 2.24
N HIS A 11 -25.64 2.93 1.66
CA HIS A 11 -25.07 1.73 2.30
C HIS A 11 -23.54 1.69 2.22
N LYS A 12 -22.91 1.06 3.23
CA LYS A 12 -21.46 0.82 3.34
C LYS A 12 -20.88 0.52 1.95
N LEU A 13 -19.93 1.33 1.50
CA LEU A 13 -19.46 1.42 0.10
C LEU A 13 -19.33 0.06 -0.60
N THR A 14 -18.75 -0.95 0.05
CA THR A 14 -18.54 -2.27 -0.56
C THR A 14 -19.84 -3.06 -0.79
N GLN A 15 -20.82 -2.93 0.09
CA GLN A 15 -22.13 -3.58 -0.06
C GLN A 15 -22.97 -2.81 -1.09
N GLY A 16 -22.94 -1.47 -1.06
CA GLY A 16 -23.60 -0.64 -2.07
C GLY A 16 -23.05 -0.88 -3.48
N VAL A 17 -21.73 -1.02 -3.63
CA VAL A 17 -21.13 -1.46 -4.90
C VAL A 17 -21.68 -2.83 -5.31
N LYS A 18 -21.67 -3.83 -4.43
CA LYS A 18 -22.17 -5.17 -4.80
C LYS A 18 -23.63 -5.18 -5.23
N ASP A 19 -24.47 -4.41 -4.53
CA ASP A 19 -25.91 -4.48 -4.69
C ASP A 19 -26.43 -3.60 -5.84
N PHE A 20 -25.71 -2.51 -6.16
CA PHE A 20 -26.17 -1.50 -7.12
C PHE A 20 -25.21 -1.21 -8.27
N SER A 21 -24.06 -1.91 -8.37
CA SER A 21 -23.14 -1.77 -9.50
C SER A 21 -23.40 -2.77 -10.61
N VAL A 22 -23.14 -2.32 -11.83
CA VAL A 22 -22.88 -3.22 -12.96
C VAL A 22 -21.37 -3.25 -13.19
N PRO A 23 -20.74 -4.43 -13.15
CA PRO A 23 -19.31 -4.53 -13.44
C PRO A 23 -19.03 -4.17 -14.89
N LEU A 24 -18.04 -3.31 -15.11
CA LEU A 24 -17.58 -2.96 -16.45
C LEU A 24 -16.35 -3.78 -16.81
N GLY A 25 -16.35 -4.31 -18.03
CA GLY A 25 -15.17 -4.95 -18.63
C GLY A 25 -14.17 -3.91 -19.10
N LEU A 26 -12.92 -4.33 -19.29
CA LEU A 26 -11.84 -3.45 -19.79
C LEU A 26 -12.08 -2.92 -21.21
N GLU A 27 -12.85 -3.64 -22.02
CA GLU A 27 -13.20 -3.25 -23.39
C GLU A 27 -14.50 -2.42 -23.44
N SER A 28 -14.99 -1.95 -22.29
CA SER A 28 -16.19 -1.13 -22.23
C SER A 28 -15.96 0.22 -22.92
N THR A 29 -16.95 0.66 -23.69
CA THR A 29 -16.92 1.95 -24.39
C THR A 29 -17.56 3.09 -23.58
N VAL A 30 -17.75 2.90 -22.27
CA VAL A 30 -18.32 3.92 -21.39
C VAL A 30 -17.37 5.11 -21.32
N GLN A 31 -17.94 6.31 -21.49
CA GLN A 31 -17.25 7.57 -21.28
C GLN A 31 -17.63 8.15 -19.92
N VAL A 32 -16.63 8.69 -19.22
CA VAL A 32 -16.78 9.31 -17.91
C VAL A 32 -16.65 10.82 -18.08
N ASP A 33 -17.76 11.53 -17.86
CA ASP A 33 -17.80 13.00 -17.94
C ASP A 33 -17.27 13.67 -16.65
N LEU A 34 -17.42 12.97 -15.52
CA LEU A 34 -17.12 13.49 -14.19
C LEU A 34 -16.47 12.43 -13.30
N VAL A 35 -15.33 12.76 -12.71
CA VAL A 35 -14.64 11.98 -11.68
C VAL A 35 -14.71 12.73 -10.36
N VAL A 36 -15.26 12.09 -9.32
CA VAL A 36 -15.23 12.62 -7.95
C VAL A 36 -14.14 11.88 -7.17
N VAL A 37 -13.11 12.61 -6.76
CA VAL A 37 -11.94 12.05 -6.07
C VAL A 37 -11.83 12.59 -4.64
N GLY A 38 -11.54 11.69 -3.71
CA GLY A 38 -11.27 12.06 -2.31
C GLY A 38 -9.87 12.65 -2.14
N SER A 39 -9.74 13.64 -1.26
CA SER A 39 -8.47 14.35 -1.00
C SER A 39 -8.21 14.50 0.50
N VAL A 40 -6.94 14.48 0.90
CA VAL A 40 -6.50 14.86 2.24
C VAL A 40 -6.29 16.36 2.32
N ALA A 41 -5.64 16.95 1.32
CA ALA A 41 -5.48 18.39 1.16
C ALA A 41 -5.51 18.76 -0.33
N VAL A 42 -5.91 20.00 -0.62
CA VAL A 42 -5.89 20.57 -1.98
C VAL A 42 -5.44 22.02 -1.96
N SER A 43 -4.91 22.49 -3.09
CA SER A 43 -4.56 23.89 -3.31
C SER A 43 -5.54 24.52 -4.29
N GLU A 44 -5.79 25.83 -4.15
CA GLU A 44 -6.58 26.59 -5.13
C GLU A 44 -5.99 26.50 -6.56
N LYS A 45 -4.70 26.13 -6.70
CA LYS A 45 -4.02 25.82 -7.97
C LYS A 45 -4.44 24.48 -8.62
N GLY A 46 -5.28 23.68 -7.94
CA GLY A 46 -5.74 22.36 -8.40
C GLY A 46 -4.82 21.20 -8.05
N TRP A 47 -3.86 21.43 -7.16
CA TRP A 47 -2.94 20.41 -6.67
C TRP A 47 -3.61 19.60 -5.56
N ARG A 48 -3.43 18.28 -5.58
CA ARG A 48 -4.10 17.37 -4.65
C ARG A 48 -3.09 16.50 -3.91
N ILE A 49 -3.27 16.39 -2.60
CA ILE A 49 -2.62 15.37 -1.78
C ILE A 49 -3.64 14.30 -1.40
N GLY A 50 -3.40 13.08 -1.85
CA GLY A 50 -4.16 11.90 -1.45
C GLY A 50 -3.69 11.31 -0.12
N LYS A 51 -4.14 10.10 0.18
CA LYS A 51 -3.70 9.35 1.38
C LYS A 51 -2.22 8.92 1.31
N GLY A 52 -1.63 8.93 0.11
CA GLY A 52 -0.22 8.60 -0.13
C GLY A 52 0.06 7.24 -0.77
N GLU A 53 -0.96 6.42 -1.03
CA GLU A 53 -0.78 5.09 -1.66
C GLU A 53 -0.89 5.11 -3.20
N GLY A 54 -1.27 6.24 -3.79
CA GLY A 54 -1.36 6.41 -5.26
C GLY A 54 -2.51 5.67 -5.96
N PHE A 55 -3.48 5.10 -5.21
CA PHE A 55 -4.58 4.33 -5.81
C PHE A 55 -5.48 5.15 -6.73
N ALA A 56 -5.88 6.35 -6.32
CA ALA A 56 -6.77 7.20 -7.13
C ALA A 56 -6.08 7.63 -8.44
N ASP A 57 -4.78 7.92 -8.37
CA ASP A 57 -3.95 8.27 -9.52
C ASP A 57 -3.83 7.08 -10.49
N MET A 58 -3.60 5.88 -9.96
CA MET A 58 -3.58 4.64 -10.73
C MET A 58 -4.92 4.33 -11.39
N GLU A 59 -6.02 4.43 -10.64
CA GLU A 59 -7.38 4.18 -11.15
C GLU A 59 -7.72 5.15 -12.28
N TYR A 60 -7.37 6.43 -12.13
CA TYR A 60 -7.51 7.41 -13.21
C TYR A 60 -6.67 7.06 -14.44
N ALA A 61 -5.39 6.75 -14.25
CA ALA A 61 -4.50 6.34 -15.34
C ALA A 61 -5.01 5.09 -16.09
N MET A 62 -5.57 4.12 -15.35
CA MET A 62 -6.19 2.92 -15.94
C MET A 62 -7.42 3.28 -16.77
N MET A 63 -8.27 4.20 -16.30
CA MET A 63 -9.42 4.66 -17.09
C MET A 63 -9.02 5.39 -18.37
N VAL A 64 -7.91 6.14 -18.33
CA VAL A 64 -7.33 6.75 -19.54
C VAL A 64 -6.82 5.67 -20.50
N ALA A 65 -6.14 4.65 -19.99
CA ALA A 65 -5.68 3.52 -20.81
C ALA A 65 -6.85 2.73 -21.44
N MET A 66 -8.00 2.67 -20.74
CA MET A 66 -9.25 2.10 -21.26
C MET A 66 -9.98 3.03 -22.26
N GLY A 67 -9.53 4.28 -22.41
CA GLY A 67 -10.22 5.30 -23.22
C GLY A 67 -11.54 5.78 -22.62
N ALA A 68 -11.81 5.48 -21.35
CA ALA A 68 -13.04 5.88 -20.65
C ALA A 68 -12.98 7.30 -20.09
N VAL A 69 -11.76 7.82 -19.90
CA VAL A 69 -11.48 9.17 -19.38
C VAL A 69 -10.56 9.89 -20.34
N THR A 70 -10.79 11.19 -20.51
CA THR A 70 -10.01 12.08 -21.39
C THR A 70 -9.55 13.32 -20.63
N GLU A 71 -8.75 14.18 -21.26
CA GLU A 71 -8.36 15.47 -20.67
C GLU A 71 -9.56 16.37 -20.36
N GLN A 72 -10.65 16.20 -21.12
CA GLN A 72 -11.89 16.95 -20.99
C GLN A 72 -12.75 16.46 -19.81
N THR A 73 -12.51 15.25 -19.29
CA THR A 73 -13.23 14.71 -18.14
C THR A 73 -13.00 15.60 -16.92
N ILE A 74 -14.07 16.09 -16.32
CA ILE A 74 -14.00 17.00 -15.18
C ILE A 74 -13.65 16.22 -13.91
N VAL A 75 -12.67 16.70 -13.15
CA VAL A 75 -12.23 16.10 -11.89
C VAL A 75 -12.60 17.02 -10.74
N VAL A 76 -13.36 16.50 -9.80
CA VAL A 76 -13.93 17.25 -8.70
C VAL A 76 -13.53 16.62 -7.37
N THR A 77 -13.28 17.45 -6.37
CA THR A 77 -13.12 16.99 -5.00
C THR A 77 -14.03 17.75 -4.05
N VAL A 78 -14.46 17.05 -2.99
CA VAL A 78 -15.23 17.63 -1.89
C VAL A 78 -14.37 17.54 -0.64
N VAL A 79 -14.07 18.69 -0.05
CA VAL A 79 -13.21 18.82 1.13
C VAL A 79 -13.76 19.88 2.08
N HIS A 80 -13.33 19.87 3.33
CA HIS A 80 -13.61 20.97 4.24
C HIS A 80 -12.71 22.18 3.94
N ASP A 81 -13.15 23.40 4.29
CA ASP A 81 -12.40 24.65 4.04
C ASP A 81 -10.97 24.60 4.59
N CYS A 82 -10.75 23.96 5.74
CA CYS A 82 -9.42 23.80 6.36
C CYS A 82 -8.46 22.84 5.62
N GLN A 83 -8.96 22.08 4.64
CA GLN A 83 -8.15 21.21 3.79
C GLN A 83 -7.69 21.92 2.52
N VAL A 84 -8.13 23.17 2.29
CA VAL A 84 -7.62 24.03 1.23
C VAL A 84 -6.39 24.76 1.73
N LEU A 85 -5.21 24.34 1.26
CA LEU A 85 -3.89 24.77 1.73
C LEU A 85 -3.02 25.20 0.55
N ASP A 86 -2.01 26.04 0.78
CA ASP A 86 -0.96 26.23 -0.21
C ASP A 86 -0.02 25.02 -0.16
N ILE A 87 -0.10 24.19 -1.20
CA ILE A 87 0.72 22.98 -1.35
C ILE A 87 1.97 23.37 -2.14
N PRO A 88 3.18 23.00 -1.71
CA PRO A 88 4.39 23.18 -2.51
C PRO A 88 4.42 22.27 -3.74
N GLU A 89 4.90 22.78 -4.88
CA GLU A 89 4.92 22.03 -6.15
C GLU A 89 5.85 20.82 -6.12
N ASP A 90 6.90 20.86 -5.31
CA ASP A 90 7.88 19.78 -5.13
C ASP A 90 7.31 18.53 -4.45
N LEU A 91 6.08 18.60 -3.93
CA LEU A 91 5.32 17.45 -3.44
C LEU A 91 4.53 16.72 -4.53
N LEU A 92 4.56 17.21 -5.78
CA LEU A 92 3.77 16.67 -6.90
C LEU A 92 4.64 16.00 -7.95
N ASP A 93 4.26 14.80 -8.32
CA ASP A 93 4.85 14.04 -9.41
C ASP A 93 3.97 14.02 -10.66
N GLU A 94 4.57 13.75 -11.82
CA GLU A 94 3.90 13.72 -13.14
C GLU A 94 2.66 12.78 -13.23
N HIS A 95 2.55 11.84 -12.30
CA HIS A 95 1.45 10.88 -12.23
C HIS A 95 0.31 11.34 -11.31
N ASP A 96 0.50 12.42 -10.55
CA ASP A 96 -0.53 12.92 -9.65
C ASP A 96 -1.65 13.58 -10.45
N LEU A 97 -2.86 13.08 -10.23
CA LEU A 97 -4.07 13.64 -10.77
C LEU A 97 -4.30 15.05 -10.19
N THR A 98 -4.68 15.99 -11.04
CA THR A 98 -5.09 17.35 -10.64
C THR A 98 -6.61 17.45 -10.55
N VAL A 99 -7.11 18.48 -9.86
CA VAL A 99 -8.55 18.72 -9.72
C VAL A 99 -8.96 20.02 -10.41
N ASP A 100 -10.09 20.01 -11.11
CA ASP A 100 -10.65 21.17 -11.80
C ASP A 100 -11.54 22.02 -10.88
N TYR A 101 -12.29 21.36 -9.99
CA TYR A 101 -13.14 22.00 -9.00
C TYR A 101 -12.92 21.46 -7.60
N ILE A 102 -12.92 22.39 -6.64
CA ILE A 102 -12.89 22.10 -5.21
C ILE A 102 -14.19 22.62 -4.60
N LEU A 103 -14.96 21.72 -4.01
CA LEU A 103 -16.21 22.05 -3.34
C LEU A 103 -15.96 22.03 -1.83
N THR A 104 -16.21 23.16 -1.19
CA THR A 104 -16.24 23.27 0.27
C THR A 104 -17.65 23.64 0.74
N PRO A 105 -17.95 23.49 2.04
CA PRO A 105 -19.22 23.96 2.60
C PRO A 105 -19.52 25.44 2.32
N THR A 106 -18.50 26.28 2.11
CA THR A 106 -18.69 27.73 1.95
C THR A 106 -18.57 28.23 0.51
N ARG A 107 -17.89 27.50 -0.38
CA ARG A 107 -17.61 27.96 -1.75
C ARG A 107 -17.28 26.84 -2.72
N VAL A 108 -17.40 27.16 -4.00
CA VAL A 108 -16.90 26.34 -5.12
C VAL A 108 -15.74 27.08 -5.76
N ILE A 109 -14.59 26.42 -5.86
CA ILE A 109 -13.36 26.99 -6.41
C ILE A 109 -13.07 26.28 -7.73
N LYS A 110 -13.01 27.04 -8.83
CA LYS A 110 -12.49 26.56 -10.12
C LYS A 110 -10.99 26.83 -10.16
N THR A 111 -10.19 25.79 -10.32
CA THR A 111 -8.74 25.86 -10.11
C THR A 111 -7.98 26.41 -11.32
N ASN A 112 -8.56 26.26 -12.51
CA ASN A 112 -7.89 26.57 -13.79
C ASN A 112 -6.47 25.98 -13.85
N CYS A 113 -6.30 24.76 -13.33
CA CYS A 113 -5.01 24.10 -13.23
C CYS A 113 -4.36 23.99 -14.62
N THR A 114 -3.11 24.46 -14.74
CA THR A 114 -2.34 24.41 -15.99
C THR A 114 -1.55 23.12 -16.15
N ARG A 115 -1.39 22.36 -15.06
CA ARG A 115 -0.69 21.07 -15.09
C ARG A 115 -1.60 20.02 -15.75
N PRO A 116 -1.08 19.25 -16.73
CA PRO A 116 -1.87 18.23 -17.40
C PRO A 116 -2.26 17.13 -16.41
N LYS A 117 -3.46 16.57 -16.62
CA LYS A 117 -3.88 15.33 -15.95
C LYS A 117 -3.04 14.16 -16.46
N PRO A 118 -2.93 13.06 -15.70
CA PRO A 118 -2.24 11.86 -16.15
C PRO A 118 -2.79 11.35 -17.49
N GLN A 119 -1.90 11.08 -18.44
CA GLN A 119 -2.25 10.69 -19.81
C GLN A 119 -2.31 9.17 -20.01
N GLY A 120 -2.31 8.41 -18.92
CA GLY A 120 -2.28 6.96 -18.93
C GLY A 120 -1.32 6.41 -17.89
N ILE A 121 -1.05 5.11 -17.98
CA ILE A 121 -0.19 4.39 -17.04
C ILE A 121 1.28 4.67 -17.39
N ILE A 122 2.04 5.18 -16.42
CA ILE A 122 3.48 5.35 -16.55
C ILE A 122 4.17 4.04 -16.18
N TRP A 123 4.34 3.14 -17.16
CA TRP A 123 4.85 1.78 -16.92
C TRP A 123 6.23 1.73 -16.27
N SER A 124 7.08 2.72 -16.52
CA SER A 124 8.40 2.85 -15.88
C SER A 124 8.32 3.08 -14.37
N LYS A 125 7.17 3.51 -13.83
CA LYS A 125 6.92 3.62 -12.37
C LYS A 125 6.25 2.39 -11.77
N ILE A 126 5.84 1.42 -12.60
CA ILE A 126 5.23 0.18 -12.14
C ILE A 126 6.33 -0.86 -11.92
N ASN A 127 6.39 -1.40 -10.70
CA ASN A 127 7.29 -2.48 -10.35
C ASN A 127 6.58 -3.85 -10.35
N GLN A 128 7.36 -4.92 -10.24
CA GLN A 128 6.84 -6.29 -10.23
C GLN A 128 5.86 -6.57 -9.08
N GLU A 129 6.06 -5.92 -7.92
CA GLU A 129 5.18 -6.08 -6.76
C GLU A 129 3.79 -5.49 -7.03
N MET A 130 3.73 -4.29 -7.63
CA MET A 130 2.48 -3.66 -8.07
C MET A 130 1.75 -4.51 -9.11
N MET A 131 2.49 -5.10 -10.06
CA MET A 131 1.95 -6.03 -11.06
C MET A 131 1.33 -7.29 -10.42
N SER A 132 1.88 -7.76 -9.30
CA SER A 132 1.31 -8.87 -8.53
C SER A 132 0.07 -8.44 -7.74
N LYS A 133 0.09 -7.26 -7.11
CA LYS A 133 -1.01 -6.75 -6.27
C LYS A 133 -2.22 -6.31 -7.09
N ILE A 134 -2.02 -5.84 -8.32
CA ILE A 134 -3.07 -5.28 -9.18
C ILE A 134 -3.13 -6.12 -10.48
N PRO A 135 -3.83 -7.27 -10.49
CA PRO A 135 -3.80 -8.21 -11.61
C PRO A 135 -4.26 -7.63 -12.95
N ILE A 136 -5.12 -6.61 -12.90
CA ILE A 136 -5.66 -5.94 -14.07
C ILE A 136 -4.59 -5.18 -14.87
N LEU A 137 -3.48 -4.78 -14.23
CA LEU A 137 -2.35 -4.15 -14.91
C LEU A 137 -1.72 -5.08 -15.97
N ARG A 138 -1.70 -6.41 -15.77
CA ARG A 138 -1.18 -7.34 -16.79
C ARG A 138 -1.95 -7.25 -18.09
N ARG A 139 -3.29 -7.17 -18.00
CA ARG A 139 -4.13 -7.07 -19.19
C ARG A 139 -4.01 -5.70 -19.86
N LEU A 140 -3.96 -4.63 -19.08
CA LEU A 140 -3.72 -3.28 -19.61
C LEU A 140 -2.34 -3.18 -20.29
N GLN A 141 -1.31 -3.80 -19.70
CA GLN A 141 0.02 -3.85 -20.28
C GLN A 141 0.02 -4.57 -21.64
N GLU A 142 -0.69 -5.69 -21.75
CA GLU A 142 -0.83 -6.41 -23.02
C GLU A 142 -1.60 -5.60 -24.07
N MET A 143 -2.67 -4.90 -23.66
CA MET A 143 -3.46 -4.04 -24.55
C MET A 143 -2.60 -2.89 -25.08
N GLU A 144 -1.86 -2.19 -24.22
CA GLU A 144 -1.02 -1.08 -24.62
C GLU A 144 0.20 -1.52 -25.45
N ARG A 145 0.77 -2.71 -25.16
CA ARG A 145 1.79 -3.32 -26.00
C ARG A 145 1.28 -3.61 -27.41
N LYS A 146 0.05 -4.12 -27.54
CA LYS A 146 -0.59 -4.34 -28.86
C LYS A 146 -0.86 -3.03 -29.59
N ALA A 147 -1.12 -1.96 -28.86
CA ALA A 147 -1.26 -0.61 -29.41
C ALA A 147 0.10 0.07 -29.75
N GLY A 148 1.22 -0.63 -29.55
CA GLY A 148 2.56 -0.13 -29.88
C GLY A 148 3.15 0.86 -28.86
N LYS A 149 2.58 0.95 -27.65
CA LYS A 149 3.14 1.78 -26.57
C LYS A 149 4.31 1.06 -25.88
N ASP A 150 5.25 1.84 -25.35
CA ASP A 150 6.28 1.31 -24.45
C ASP A 150 5.64 0.94 -23.11
N VAL A 151 5.84 -0.32 -22.71
CA VAL A 151 5.27 -0.91 -21.49
C VAL A 151 6.35 -1.47 -20.57
N THR A 152 7.57 -0.98 -20.73
CA THR A 152 8.73 -1.39 -19.93
C THR A 152 8.52 -1.03 -18.47
N LEU A 153 8.65 -2.01 -17.58
CA LEU A 153 8.50 -1.84 -16.14
C LEU A 153 9.73 -1.16 -15.54
N GLY A 154 9.53 -0.42 -14.45
CA GLY A 154 10.63 0.13 -13.66
C GLY A 154 11.47 -0.94 -13.00
N SER A 155 12.80 -0.79 -13.04
CA SER A 155 13.68 -1.48 -12.10
C SER A 155 13.39 -0.98 -10.68
N LYS A 156 13.69 -1.80 -9.66
CA LYS A 156 13.61 -1.39 -8.25
C LYS A 156 14.64 -0.28 -7.96
N GLU A 157 14.35 0.94 -8.39
CA GLU A 157 14.97 2.15 -7.88
C GLU A 157 13.84 2.96 -7.28
N ASN A 158 13.85 3.14 -5.96
CA ASN A 158 13.03 4.16 -5.30
C ASN A 158 13.54 5.53 -5.75
N PRO A 159 12.84 6.27 -6.63
CA PRO A 159 13.26 7.61 -6.97
C PRO A 159 12.49 8.55 -6.03
N THR A 160 13.14 8.93 -4.92
CA THR A 160 13.05 10.25 -4.24
C THR A 160 13.31 10.16 -2.72
N LEU A 161 14.58 10.06 -2.35
CA LEU A 161 15.10 10.93 -1.30
C LEU A 161 16.23 11.73 -1.95
N ARG A 162 15.90 12.87 -2.55
CA ARG A 162 16.92 13.82 -3.00
C ARG A 162 17.69 14.27 -1.77
N SER A 163 18.98 13.97 -1.80
CA SER A 163 20.03 14.44 -0.91
C SER A 163 19.75 15.86 -0.38
N ARG A 164 19.35 15.94 0.89
CA ARG A 164 19.67 17.11 1.72
C ARG A 164 20.95 16.78 2.47
N THR A 165 22.06 17.13 1.86
CA THR A 165 23.32 17.31 2.57
C THR A 165 23.15 18.40 3.61
N CYS A 166 22.98 18.01 4.88
CA CYS A 166 23.24 18.91 6.01
C CYS A 166 24.66 18.62 6.50
N LYS A 167 25.61 19.47 6.09
CA LYS A 167 26.93 19.56 6.70
C LYS A 167 26.80 20.16 8.11
N SER A 168 27.65 19.64 8.99
CA SER A 168 28.03 20.10 10.34
C SER A 168 26.94 20.13 11.42
N MET A 169 27.09 19.28 12.44
CA MET A 169 27.62 19.73 13.72
C MET A 169 28.36 18.60 14.43
N SER A 170 29.48 18.97 15.01
CA SER A 170 30.50 18.14 15.63
C SER A 170 30.27 17.97 17.14
N GLN A 171 30.79 16.84 17.67
CA GLN A 171 31.21 16.56 19.04
C GLN A 171 30.14 16.26 20.11
N ALA A 172 30.14 15.00 20.60
CA ALA A 172 30.64 14.59 21.92
C ALA A 172 30.42 13.07 22.12
N HIS A 173 31.49 12.28 22.33
CA HIS A 173 31.74 11.44 23.53
C HIS A 173 30.54 10.58 23.98
N THR A 174 30.59 9.25 24.04
CA THR A 174 31.54 8.45 24.85
C THR A 174 31.67 7.00 24.36
N ASN A 175 32.88 6.45 24.48
CA ASN A 175 33.19 5.02 24.44
C ASN A 175 32.29 4.20 25.37
N ARG A 176 31.59 3.19 24.84
CA ARG A 176 31.18 2.02 25.64
C ARG A 176 31.33 0.75 24.82
N THR A 177 32.33 -0.02 25.23
CA THR A 177 32.60 -1.41 24.87
C THR A 177 31.35 -2.26 25.04
N LEU A 178 30.95 -2.96 23.98
CA LEU A 178 29.85 -3.93 23.99
C LEU A 178 30.20 -5.12 24.88
N PRO A 179 29.34 -5.54 25.82
CA PRO A 179 29.43 -6.86 26.40
C PRO A 179 28.95 -7.88 25.36
N ILE A 180 29.88 -8.72 24.92
CA ILE A 180 29.58 -9.97 24.21
C ILE A 180 28.95 -10.90 25.26
N THR A 181 27.65 -11.17 25.12
CA THR A 181 27.00 -12.31 25.78
C THR A 181 26.08 -13.01 24.79
N ASP A 182 26.54 -14.19 24.37
CA ASP A 182 25.81 -15.39 23.92
C ASP A 182 24.32 -15.24 23.57
N ASN A 183 24.01 -15.15 22.27
CA ASN A 183 22.82 -15.73 21.62
C ASN A 183 22.79 -15.49 20.08
N LEU A 184 23.93 -15.58 19.38
CA LEU A 184 24.06 -15.16 17.97
C LEU A 184 23.96 -16.30 16.94
N GLU A 185 23.24 -17.39 17.20
CA GLU A 185 23.13 -18.50 16.23
C GLU A 185 21.72 -18.77 15.67
N ASN A 186 20.67 -18.09 16.15
CA ASN A 186 19.28 -18.42 15.75
C ASN A 186 18.52 -17.35 14.93
N HIS A 187 19.16 -16.26 14.51
CA HIS A 187 18.44 -15.08 13.97
C HIS A 187 18.91 -14.55 12.61
N LYS A 188 19.75 -15.27 11.86
CA LYS A 188 20.34 -14.74 10.61
C LYS A 188 19.35 -14.48 9.46
N ASP A 189 18.17 -15.09 9.49
CA ASP A 189 17.21 -15.01 8.37
C ASP A 189 15.93 -14.21 8.69
N ILE A 190 15.85 -13.55 9.84
CA ILE A 190 14.62 -12.87 10.27
C ILE A 190 14.59 -11.45 9.68
N THR A 191 13.66 -11.21 8.77
CA THR A 191 13.43 -9.90 8.14
C THR A 191 12.36 -9.06 8.84
N THR A 192 11.70 -9.61 9.85
CA THR A 192 10.57 -8.96 10.53
C THR A 192 10.96 -8.44 11.91
N VAL A 193 10.74 -7.16 12.15
CA VAL A 193 10.88 -6.51 13.46
C VAL A 193 9.50 -6.41 14.12
N TYR A 194 9.40 -6.86 15.35
CA TYR A 194 8.26 -6.72 16.23
C TYR A 194 8.36 -5.41 17.02
N ILE A 195 7.25 -4.66 17.06
CA ILE A 195 7.06 -3.53 17.97
C ILE A 195 5.91 -3.86 18.91
N GLY A 196 6.15 -3.80 20.22
CA GLY A 196 5.16 -3.96 21.27
C GLY A 196 5.11 -2.78 22.22
N ASN A 197 4.17 -2.82 23.16
CA ASN A 197 3.95 -1.76 24.14
C ASN A 197 3.58 -0.42 23.47
N ILE A 198 2.85 -0.47 22.36
CA ILE A 198 2.38 0.72 21.64
C ILE A 198 1.22 1.34 22.43
N PRO A 199 1.32 2.62 22.85
CA PRO A 199 0.25 3.24 23.62
C PRO A 199 -1.09 3.23 22.85
N PRO A 200 -2.24 3.02 23.53
CA PRO A 200 -3.56 2.96 22.89
C PRO A 200 -3.92 4.22 22.07
N ALA A 201 -3.36 5.36 22.43
CA ALA A 201 -3.61 6.64 21.77
C ALA A 201 -2.89 6.79 20.43
N ILE A 202 -1.79 6.06 20.22
CA ILE A 202 -0.97 6.17 19.01
C ILE A 202 -1.72 5.55 17.84
N ARG A 203 -1.86 6.34 16.77
CA ARG A 203 -2.45 5.87 15.52
C ARG A 203 -1.37 5.29 14.61
N VAL A 204 -1.77 4.39 13.71
CA VAL A 204 -0.86 3.81 12.71
C VAL A 204 -0.14 4.87 11.87
N SER A 205 -0.79 6.00 11.58
CA SER A 205 -0.20 7.12 10.84
C SER A 205 0.93 7.81 11.61
N GLU A 206 0.79 7.92 12.93
CA GLU A 206 1.80 8.51 13.80
C GLU A 206 3.02 7.59 13.92
N LEU A 207 2.80 6.28 14.10
CA LEU A 207 3.89 5.30 14.04
C LEU A 207 4.61 5.36 12.68
N LYS A 208 3.88 5.41 11.55
CA LYS A 208 4.49 5.53 10.21
C LYS A 208 5.36 6.79 10.08
N ASN A 209 4.90 7.93 10.60
CA ASN A 209 5.68 9.16 10.56
C ASN A 209 6.98 9.03 11.34
N ILE A 210 6.92 8.46 12.55
CA ILE A 210 8.09 8.29 13.42
C ILE A 210 9.08 7.29 12.80
N LEU A 211 8.58 6.19 12.23
CA LEU A 211 9.43 5.24 11.50
C LEU A 211 10.13 5.90 10.30
N ARG A 212 9.44 6.79 9.58
CA ARG A 212 10.04 7.56 8.49
C ARG A 212 11.12 8.53 8.98
N GLU A 213 10.88 9.23 10.09
CA GLU A 213 11.85 10.14 10.71
C GLU A 213 13.11 9.41 11.19
N GLN A 214 12.96 8.18 11.67
CA GLN A 214 14.08 7.32 12.10
C GLN A 214 14.72 6.51 10.95
N GLY A 215 14.33 6.75 9.69
CA GLY A 215 14.85 5.99 8.54
C GLY A 215 14.48 4.50 8.54
N ALA A 216 13.49 4.10 9.33
CA ALA A 216 13.08 2.72 9.59
C ALA A 216 11.75 2.37 8.88
N SER A 217 11.61 2.75 7.61
CA SER A 217 10.38 2.47 6.84
C SER A 217 10.37 1.03 6.32
N PRO A 218 9.42 0.17 6.75
CA PRO A 218 9.33 -1.21 6.27
C PRO A 218 8.70 -1.30 4.88
N VAL A 219 8.94 -2.43 4.21
CA VAL A 219 8.24 -2.82 2.97
C VAL A 219 6.76 -3.12 3.27
N HIS A 220 6.49 -3.74 4.41
CA HIS A 220 5.13 -4.02 4.87
C HIS A 220 5.00 -3.80 6.38
N LEU A 221 3.90 -3.14 6.77
CA LEU A 221 3.57 -2.85 8.18
C LEU A 221 2.22 -3.50 8.52
N THR A 222 2.24 -4.45 9.45
CA THR A 222 1.02 -5.03 10.02
C THR A 222 0.72 -4.34 11.34
N TRP A 223 -0.38 -3.58 11.38
CA TRP A 223 -0.81 -2.85 12.57
C TRP A 223 -1.83 -3.66 13.37
N GLN A 224 -1.57 -3.86 14.66
CA GLN A 224 -2.48 -4.51 15.61
C GLN A 224 -2.66 -3.63 16.85
N GLY A 225 -3.18 -2.42 16.65
CA GLY A 225 -3.35 -1.41 17.71
C GLY A 225 -4.19 -1.86 18.90
N ALA A 226 -5.22 -2.68 18.68
CA ALA A 226 -6.02 -3.28 19.77
C ALA A 226 -5.21 -4.25 20.66
N GLN A 227 -4.07 -4.72 20.16
CA GLN A 227 -3.14 -5.62 20.87
C GLN A 227 -1.83 -4.89 21.23
N HIS A 228 -1.79 -3.55 21.07
CA HIS A 228 -0.64 -2.70 21.39
C HIS A 228 0.66 -3.14 20.71
N ARG A 229 0.56 -3.65 19.48
CA ARG A 229 1.70 -4.19 18.73
C ARG A 229 1.63 -3.96 17.22
N ALA A 230 2.79 -4.03 16.57
CA ALA A 230 2.95 -3.97 15.13
C ALA A 230 4.10 -4.87 14.67
N PHE A 231 4.07 -5.25 13.40
CA PHE A 231 5.13 -6.03 12.75
C PHE A 231 5.61 -5.28 11.52
N LEU A 232 6.92 -5.10 11.40
CA LEU A 232 7.60 -4.37 10.35
C LEU A 232 8.45 -5.34 9.53
N GLU A 233 8.10 -5.55 8.27
CA GLU A 233 8.79 -6.46 7.37
C GLU A 233 9.76 -5.70 6.46
N TYR A 234 11.01 -6.14 6.41
CA TYR A 234 12.10 -5.53 5.65
C TYR A 234 12.56 -6.43 4.49
N SER A 235 13.30 -5.85 3.53
CA SER A 235 13.77 -6.61 2.36
C SER A 235 14.79 -7.68 2.71
N ASP A 236 15.59 -7.43 3.75
CA ASP A 236 16.68 -8.29 4.14
C ASP A 236 16.92 -8.24 5.66
N PRO A 237 17.57 -9.29 6.23
CA PRO A 237 17.83 -9.37 7.66
C PRO A 237 18.77 -8.27 8.18
N CYS A 238 19.70 -7.78 7.35
CA CYS A 238 20.62 -6.72 7.76
C CYS A 238 19.87 -5.41 8.02
N GLN A 239 18.92 -5.06 7.14
CA GLN A 239 18.04 -3.91 7.31
C GLN A 239 17.19 -4.04 8.57
N ALA A 240 16.60 -5.21 8.83
CA ALA A 240 15.82 -5.47 10.05
C ALA A 240 16.66 -5.26 11.32
N GLN A 241 17.93 -5.67 11.30
CA GLN A 241 18.85 -5.54 12.43
C GLN A 241 19.33 -4.09 12.65
N LEU A 242 19.61 -3.35 11.58
CA LEU A 242 19.92 -1.92 11.65
C LEU A 242 18.75 -1.11 12.23
N VAL A 243 17.52 -1.45 11.81
CA VAL A 243 16.32 -0.82 12.34
C VAL A 243 16.13 -1.14 13.81
N LEU A 244 16.36 -2.39 14.23
CA LEU A 244 16.26 -2.78 15.63
C LEU A 244 17.12 -1.88 16.52
N LEU A 245 18.38 -1.65 16.12
CA LEU A 245 19.30 -0.75 16.82
C LEU A 245 18.84 0.71 16.78
N SER A 246 18.28 1.15 15.65
CA SER A 246 17.83 2.53 15.47
C SER A 246 16.57 2.87 16.28
N LEU A 247 15.73 1.87 16.56
CA LEU A 247 14.48 2.02 17.31
C LEU A 247 14.61 1.61 18.79
N GLU A 248 15.79 1.15 19.21
CA GLU A 248 16.05 0.76 20.60
C GLU A 248 15.92 1.98 21.52
N GLY A 249 15.06 1.87 22.54
CA GLY A 249 14.79 2.97 23.47
C GLY A 249 13.86 4.07 22.94
N LEU A 250 13.25 3.89 21.76
CA LEU A 250 12.24 4.84 21.27
C LEU A 250 11.06 4.92 22.25
N SER A 251 10.57 6.14 22.49
CA SER A 251 9.39 6.38 23.31
C SER A 251 8.28 7.03 22.48
N LEU A 252 7.07 6.49 22.62
CA LEU A 252 5.86 7.01 22.00
C LEU A 252 4.95 7.51 23.12
N GLY A 253 4.56 8.80 23.07
CA GLY A 253 3.69 9.38 24.12
C GLY A 253 4.24 9.24 25.54
N GLY A 254 5.57 9.25 25.71
CA GLY A 254 6.25 9.06 27.00
C GLY A 254 6.42 7.61 27.47
N GLN A 255 5.98 6.63 26.67
CA GLN A 255 6.11 5.20 26.99
C GLN A 255 7.14 4.55 26.06
N VAL A 256 8.14 3.86 26.63
CA VAL A 256 9.17 3.17 25.84
C VAL A 256 8.53 1.98 25.14
N ILE A 257 8.70 1.92 23.81
CA ILE A 257 8.22 0.80 23.02
C ILE A 257 9.21 -0.36 23.09
N ARG A 258 8.68 -1.58 22.99
CA ARG A 258 9.49 -2.80 22.94
C ARG A 258 9.79 -3.12 21.49
N VAL A 259 11.05 -3.18 21.10
CA VAL A 259 11.47 -3.52 19.73
C VAL A 259 12.33 -4.77 19.77
N GLU A 260 11.96 -5.80 19.02
CA GLU A 260 12.66 -7.09 18.97
C GLU A 260 12.56 -7.70 17.56
N LEU A 261 13.45 -8.63 17.21
CA LEU A 261 13.21 -9.47 16.03
C LEU A 261 11.99 -10.37 16.28
N ALA A 262 11.09 -10.46 15.31
CA ALA A 262 9.91 -11.31 15.45
C ALA A 262 10.34 -12.78 15.55
N LYS A 263 9.84 -13.50 16.56
CA LYS A 263 10.09 -14.93 16.69
C LYS A 263 9.53 -15.65 15.46
N THR A 264 10.35 -16.46 14.79
CA THR A 264 9.96 -17.23 13.61
C THR A 264 8.70 -18.02 13.90
N GLN A 265 7.54 -17.57 13.39
CA GLN A 265 6.40 -18.46 13.30
C GLN A 265 6.78 -19.50 12.25
N ARG A 266 7.08 -20.73 12.69
CA ARG A 266 7.12 -21.89 11.79
C ARG A 266 5.87 -21.83 10.93
N ARG A 267 6.03 -21.73 9.62
CA ARG A 267 4.98 -22.02 8.65
C ARG A 267 4.36 -23.35 9.08
N ARG A 268 3.11 -23.35 9.56
CA ARG A 268 2.28 -24.55 9.53
C ARG A 268 1.99 -24.82 8.06
N VAL A 269 2.93 -25.49 7.41
CA VAL A 269 2.69 -26.14 6.13
C VAL A 269 1.63 -27.19 6.39
N HIS A 270 0.52 -27.10 5.68
CA HIS A 270 -0.44 -28.17 5.55
C HIS A 270 0.29 -29.44 5.10
N GLN A 271 0.52 -30.37 6.02
CA GLN A 271 0.94 -31.72 5.69
C GLN A 271 -0.33 -32.56 5.60
N ALA A 272 -1.04 -32.38 4.49
CA ALA A 272 -2.00 -33.36 4.01
C ALA A 272 -1.26 -34.26 3.02
N TYR A 273 -1.48 -35.56 3.17
CA TYR A 273 -1.08 -36.66 2.28
C TYR A 273 0.33 -37.24 2.43
N GLY A 274 0.34 -38.52 2.83
CA GLY A 274 1.37 -39.48 2.44
C GLY A 274 2.09 -40.17 3.59
N ASP A 275 1.43 -41.11 4.27
CA ASP A 275 2.04 -42.44 4.39
C ASP A 275 0.98 -43.52 4.65
N LYS A 276 0.75 -44.30 3.60
CA LYS A 276 0.12 -45.62 3.63
C LYS A 276 1.25 -46.64 3.74
N GLN A 277 1.21 -47.47 4.78
CA GLN A 277 1.61 -48.88 4.85
C GLN A 277 1.59 -49.26 6.35
N LEU A 278 1.25 -50.45 6.83
CA LEU A 278 0.62 -51.68 6.33
C LEU A 278 0.59 -52.57 7.57
N THR A 279 -0.58 -52.98 8.06
CA THR A 279 -0.86 -54.17 8.90
C THR A 279 -2.34 -54.06 9.31
N SER A 280 -3.18 -55.07 9.41
CA SER A 280 -3.13 -56.50 9.11
C SER A 280 -4.57 -56.99 9.34
N GLU A 281 -5.07 -57.84 8.45
CA GLU A 281 -6.09 -58.87 8.68
C GLU A 281 -7.54 -58.48 9.06
N THR A 282 -8.47 -58.89 8.20
CA THR A 282 -9.88 -59.11 8.53
C THR A 282 -10.29 -60.48 7.99
N PRO A 283 -10.90 -61.37 8.79
CA PRO A 283 -11.29 -62.68 8.32
C PRO A 283 -12.64 -62.66 7.57
N LEU A 284 -12.59 -63.20 6.34
CA LEU A 284 -13.50 -64.13 5.65
C LEU A 284 -15.04 -64.05 5.84
N GLN A 285 -15.70 -63.82 4.68
CA GLN A 285 -16.85 -64.56 4.10
C GLN A 285 -18.22 -64.46 4.82
N ARG A 286 -19.36 -64.27 4.15
CA ARG A 286 -19.89 -64.95 2.96
C ARG A 286 -20.92 -64.08 2.21
N GLY A 287 -21.06 -64.39 0.92
CA GLY A 287 -22.03 -63.84 0.00
C GLY A 287 -23.49 -64.30 0.20
N PRO A 288 -24.35 -64.03 -0.79
CA PRO A 288 -25.74 -63.61 -0.59
C PRO A 288 -26.73 -64.76 -0.77
N GLN A 289 -27.96 -64.57 -0.28
CA GLN A 289 -29.13 -65.23 -0.85
C GLN A 289 -30.25 -64.22 -1.10
N ALA A 290 -30.86 -64.40 -2.26
CA ALA A 290 -31.84 -63.56 -2.90
C ALA A 290 -33.28 -63.97 -2.54
N THR A 291 -34.22 -63.09 -2.91
CA THR A 291 -35.67 -63.30 -3.17
C THR A 291 -36.52 -63.70 -1.95
N ASN A 292 -37.71 -63.13 -1.71
CA ASN A 292 -38.73 -62.57 -2.59
C ASN A 292 -39.23 -61.19 -2.14
#